data_AF-A0A1N6RW54-F1
#
_entry.id   AF-A0A1N6RW54-F1
#
_cell.length_a   1.000
_cell.length_b   1.000
_cell.length_c   1.000
_cell.angle_alpha   90.00
_cell.angle_beta   90.00
_cell.angle_gamma   90.00
#
_symmetry.space_group_name_H-M   'P 1'
#
loop_
_entity.id
_entity.type
_entity.pdbx_description
1 polymer ?
#
loop_
_entity_poly.entity_id
_entity_poly.type
_entity_poly.pdbx_seq_one_letter_code
_entity_poly.pdbx_strand_id
1 'polypeptide(L)'
;MKTIVLGYPRVEEKRELKKATEKFCKNDISEDDLSAIMRGLRKKTWQTQQDQGIDFISTNDFSLYDQVWDMCITLGCIPDRFKNLDALQQYFAMARGYQDNDIDVTAMEMTKWFDTNYHYIVPELVKKTVL
;
A
#
# COMPACT_ATOMS: atom_id res chain seq x y z
N MET A 1 -31.44 -1.50 -12.58
CA MET A 1 -30.70 -1.77 -11.33
C MET A 1 -29.27 -1.28 -11.54
N LYS A 2 -28.65 -0.61 -10.56
CA LYS A 2 -27.26 -0.14 -10.68
C LYS A 2 -26.28 -1.17 -10.10
N THR A 3 -25.06 -1.18 -10.61
CA THR A 3 -23.97 -2.10 -10.25
C THR A 3 -22.82 -1.34 -9.57
N ILE A 4 -22.20 -1.98 -8.56
CA ILE A 4 -21.08 -1.40 -7.82
C ILE A 4 -20.03 -2.47 -7.55
N VAL A 5 -18.77 -2.07 -7.61
CA VAL A 5 -17.62 -2.85 -7.13
C VAL A 5 -17.08 -2.14 -5.89
N LEU A 6 -16.90 -2.87 -4.77
CA LEU A 6 -16.39 -2.31 -3.51
C LEU A 6 -14.87 -2.17 -3.50
N GLY A 7 -14.18 -2.97 -4.32
CA GLY A 7 -12.74 -2.94 -4.49
C GLY A 7 -12.31 -3.91 -5.58
N TYR A 8 -11.23 -3.59 -6.26
CA TYR A 8 -10.68 -4.36 -7.36
C TYR A 8 -9.32 -4.97 -6.98
N PRO A 9 -9.01 -6.21 -7.40
CA PRO A 9 -7.73 -6.83 -7.10
C PRO A 9 -6.53 -6.00 -7.59
N ARG A 10 -5.57 -5.77 -6.68
CA ARG A 10 -4.31 -5.04 -6.95
C ARG A 10 -3.20 -5.93 -7.51
N VAL A 11 -3.41 -7.24 -7.51
CA VAL A 11 -2.46 -8.20 -8.06
C VAL A 11 -2.92 -8.50 -9.47
N GLU A 12 -2.29 -7.84 -10.44
CA GLU A 12 -2.63 -8.01 -11.84
C GLU A 12 -2.11 -9.35 -12.38
N GLU A 13 -2.56 -9.72 -13.58
CA GLU A 13 -2.30 -11.00 -14.24
C GLU A 13 -0.82 -11.43 -14.21
N LYS A 14 0.11 -10.48 -14.34
CA LYS A 14 1.56 -10.74 -14.37
C LYS A 14 2.28 -10.28 -13.11
N ARG A 15 1.53 -9.94 -12.06
CA ARG A 15 2.01 -9.42 -10.76
C ARG A 15 2.87 -8.18 -10.92
N GLU A 16 2.44 -7.27 -11.80
CA GLU A 16 3.15 -6.04 -12.15
C GLU A 16 3.48 -5.21 -10.90
N LEU A 17 2.50 -5.02 -10.00
CA LEU A 17 2.70 -4.28 -8.76
C LEU A 17 3.82 -4.89 -7.89
N LYS A 18 3.76 -6.21 -7.65
CA LYS A 18 4.78 -6.94 -6.85
C LYS A 18 6.18 -6.74 -7.44
N LYS A 19 6.33 -6.88 -8.75
CA LYS A 19 7.62 -6.72 -9.42
C LYS A 19 8.15 -5.29 -9.28
N ALA A 20 7.28 -4.30 -9.39
CA ALA A 20 7.64 -2.90 -9.23
C ALA A 20 8.09 -2.58 -7.80
N THR A 21 7.34 -3.03 -6.79
CA THR A 21 7.71 -2.80 -5.38
C THR A 21 8.99 -3.54 -4.98
N GLU A 22 9.21 -4.76 -5.49
CA GLU A 22 10.45 -5.51 -5.28
C GLU A 22 11.67 -4.83 -5.90
N LYS A 23 11.53 -4.28 -7.11
CA LYS A 23 12.59 -3.50 -7.77
C LYS A 23 12.88 -2.20 -7.02
N PHE A 24 11.83 -1.49 -6.60
CA PHE A 24 11.98 -0.25 -5.84
C PHE A 24 12.72 -0.51 -4.52
N CYS A 25 12.36 -1.55 -3.77
CA CYS A 25 13.05 -1.92 -2.52
C CYS A 25 14.53 -2.30 -2.72
N LYS A 26 14.95 -2.62 -3.95
CA LYS A 26 16.35 -2.90 -4.31
C LYS A 26 17.08 -1.69 -4.89
N ASN A 27 16.42 -0.55 -4.97
CA ASN A 27 16.88 0.66 -5.66
C ASN A 27 17.10 0.45 -7.17
N ASP A 28 16.44 -0.53 -7.79
CA ASP A 28 16.53 -0.82 -9.23
C ASP A 28 15.69 0.16 -10.08
N ILE A 29 14.70 0.83 -9.48
CA ILE A 29 13.84 1.84 -10.12
C ILE A 29 13.65 3.03 -9.19
N SER A 30 13.41 4.20 -9.75
CA SER A 30 13.14 5.42 -8.99
C SER A 30 11.71 5.45 -8.41
N GLU A 31 11.47 6.39 -7.50
CA GLU A 31 10.11 6.70 -7.04
C GLU A 31 9.20 7.16 -8.20
N ASP A 32 9.75 7.94 -9.14
CA ASP A 32 9.01 8.40 -10.31
C ASP A 32 8.58 7.22 -11.20
N ASP A 33 9.45 6.24 -11.40
CA ASP A 33 9.15 5.01 -12.13
C ASP A 33 8.05 4.21 -11.43
N LEU A 34 8.15 4.02 -10.12
CA LEU A 34 7.12 3.32 -9.33
C LEU A 34 5.78 4.05 -9.43
N SER A 35 5.80 5.38 -9.28
CA SER A 35 4.62 6.25 -9.37
C SER A 35 3.97 6.19 -10.76
N ALA A 36 4.76 6.14 -11.84
CA ALA A 36 4.27 5.97 -13.20
C ALA A 36 3.61 4.59 -13.40
N ILE A 37 4.23 3.51 -12.90
CA ILE A 37 3.65 2.16 -12.93
C ILE A 37 2.32 2.14 -12.19
N MET A 38 2.28 2.65 -10.95
CA MET A 38 1.07 2.72 -10.14
C MET A 38 -0.08 3.47 -10.85
N ARG A 39 0.22 4.62 -11.49
CA ARG A 39 -0.77 5.36 -12.28
C ARG A 39 -1.31 4.52 -13.44
N GLY A 40 -0.44 3.81 -14.14
CA GLY A 40 -0.82 2.92 -15.23
C GLY A 40 -1.75 1.78 -14.78
N LEU A 41 -1.42 1.14 -13.65
CA LEU A 41 -2.20 0.03 -13.09
C LEU A 41 -3.59 0.47 -12.63
N ARG A 42 -3.69 1.61 -11.92
CA ARG A 42 -5.00 2.18 -11.54
C ARG A 42 -5.83 2.55 -12.75
N LYS A 43 -5.24 3.22 -13.75
CA LYS A 43 -5.93 3.58 -15.00
C LYS A 43 -6.48 2.35 -15.72
N LYS A 44 -5.67 1.29 -15.85
CA LYS A 44 -6.10 0.02 -16.47
C LYS A 44 -7.29 -0.60 -15.72
N THR A 45 -7.24 -0.59 -14.39
CA THR A 45 -8.31 -1.10 -13.53
C THR A 45 -9.61 -0.34 -13.70
N TRP A 46 -9.56 1.01 -13.67
CA TRP A 46 -10.74 1.84 -13.90
C TRP A 46 -11.30 1.68 -15.31
N GLN A 47 -10.44 1.61 -16.33
CA GLN A 47 -10.87 1.37 -17.70
C GLN A 47 -11.57 0.01 -17.82
N THR A 48 -11.04 -1.03 -17.17
CA THR A 48 -11.65 -2.36 -17.18
C THR A 48 -13.05 -2.32 -16.55
N GLN A 49 -13.21 -1.70 -15.37
CA GLN A 49 -14.52 -1.57 -14.74
C GLN A 49 -15.50 -0.76 -15.61
N GLN A 50 -15.04 0.31 -16.25
CA GLN A 50 -15.84 1.12 -17.18
C GLN A 50 -16.27 0.30 -18.39
N ASP A 51 -15.34 -0.44 -19.02
CA ASP A 51 -15.60 -1.25 -20.23
C ASP A 51 -16.57 -2.40 -19.94
N GLN A 52 -16.64 -2.88 -18.69
CA GLN A 52 -17.62 -3.87 -18.23
C GLN A 52 -18.97 -3.27 -17.84
N GLY A 53 -19.14 -1.95 -17.95
CA GLY A 53 -20.42 -1.28 -17.68
C GLY A 53 -20.76 -1.13 -16.19
N ILE A 54 -19.77 -1.10 -15.30
CA ILE A 54 -19.99 -0.86 -13.86
C ILE A 54 -20.42 0.59 -13.63
N ASP A 55 -21.56 0.79 -12.96
CA ASP A 55 -22.11 2.14 -12.72
C ASP A 55 -21.29 2.92 -11.68
N PHE A 56 -20.78 2.23 -10.66
CA PHE A 56 -19.98 2.82 -9.57
C PHE A 56 -18.61 2.12 -9.48
N ILE A 57 -17.60 2.77 -10.01
CA ILE A 57 -16.21 2.30 -10.07
C ILE A 57 -15.51 2.54 -8.73
N SER A 58 -14.83 1.52 -8.21
CA SER A 58 -14.06 1.61 -6.96
C SER A 58 -12.85 2.55 -7.10
N THR A 59 -12.61 3.32 -6.04
CA THR A 59 -11.41 4.15 -5.89
C THR A 59 -10.88 4.05 -4.47
N ASN A 60 -9.62 4.43 -4.25
CA ASN A 60 -8.89 4.27 -2.99
C ASN A 60 -8.78 2.81 -2.50
N ASP A 61 -9.16 1.87 -3.36
CA ASP A 61 -9.02 0.43 -3.18
C ASP A 61 -7.65 -0.07 -3.64
N PHE A 62 -6.81 0.76 -4.27
CA PHE A 62 -5.43 0.47 -4.65
C PHE A 62 -4.45 0.85 -3.52
N SER A 63 -3.48 -0.02 -3.26
CA SER A 63 -2.42 0.17 -2.26
C SER A 63 -1.11 -0.41 -2.77
N LEU A 64 0.03 0.15 -2.35
CA LEU A 64 1.35 -0.44 -2.58
C LEU A 64 1.60 -1.66 -1.68
N TYR A 65 0.90 -1.77 -0.55
CA TYR A 65 1.05 -2.87 0.39
C TYR A 65 -0.28 -3.27 1.05
N ASP A 66 -0.84 -2.38 1.88
CA ASP A 66 -2.06 -2.61 2.65
C ASP A 66 -2.90 -1.33 2.81
N GLN A 67 -4.22 -1.44 2.67
CA GLN A 67 -5.14 -0.30 2.78
C GLN A 67 -5.30 0.21 4.21
N VAL A 68 -5.18 -0.66 5.22
CA VAL A 68 -5.26 -0.23 6.62
C VAL A 68 -4.02 0.61 6.93
N TRP A 69 -2.88 0.18 6.40
CA TRP A 69 -1.64 0.95 6.42
C TRP A 69 -1.77 2.31 5.72
N ASP A 70 -2.31 2.35 4.50
CA ASP A 70 -2.51 3.62 3.77
C ASP A 70 -3.34 4.63 4.58
N MET A 71 -4.35 4.14 5.31
CA MET A 71 -5.16 4.97 6.21
C MET A 71 -4.34 5.48 7.40
N CYS A 72 -3.47 4.65 8.00
CA CYS A 72 -2.60 5.10 9.09
C CYS A 72 -1.68 6.24 8.65
N ILE A 73 -1.10 6.15 7.45
CA ILE A 73 -0.28 7.24 6.89
C ILE A 73 -1.11 8.49 6.67
N THR A 74 -2.29 8.33 6.07
CA THR A 74 -3.21 9.45 5.79
C THR A 74 -3.56 10.22 7.06
N LEU A 75 -3.70 9.52 8.18
CA LEU A 75 -4.01 10.11 9.48
C LEU A 75 -2.76 10.51 10.30
N GLY A 76 -1.54 10.29 9.79
CA GLY A 76 -0.31 10.57 10.52
C GLY A 76 -0.04 9.61 11.70
N CYS A 77 -0.69 8.45 11.73
CA CYS A 77 -0.50 7.39 12.72
C CYS A 77 0.82 6.61 12.49
N ILE A 78 1.94 7.32 12.56
CA ILE A 78 3.28 6.78 12.31
C ILE A 78 4.03 6.61 13.65
N PRO A 79 4.43 5.37 14.01
CA PRO A 79 5.23 5.13 15.21
C PRO A 79 6.57 5.88 15.17
N ASP A 80 7.02 6.34 16.34
CA ASP A 80 8.22 7.18 16.48
C ASP A 80 9.47 6.54 15.85
N ARG A 81 9.59 5.21 15.87
CA ARG A 81 10.74 4.49 15.31
C ARG A 81 10.93 4.67 13.80
N PHE A 82 9.89 5.09 13.08
CA PHE A 82 9.97 5.28 11.63
C PHE A 82 10.02 6.76 11.21
N LYS A 83 9.86 7.71 12.15
CA LYS A 83 9.68 9.15 11.85
C LYS A 83 10.84 9.81 11.12
N ASN A 84 12.04 9.25 11.22
CA ASN A 84 13.25 9.81 10.62
C ASN A 84 13.57 9.24 9.22
N LEU A 85 12.73 8.33 8.70
CA LEU A 85 12.87 7.79 7.35
C LEU A 85 12.20 8.71 6.33
N ASP A 86 12.69 8.69 5.09
CA ASP A 86 12.04 9.41 3.99
C ASP A 86 10.64 8.83 3.71
N ALA A 87 9.75 9.57 3.04
CA ALA A 87 8.34 9.22 2.96
C ALA A 87 8.06 7.80 2.39
N LEU A 88 8.65 7.47 1.24
CA LEU A 88 8.36 6.20 0.57
C LEU A 88 9.19 5.05 1.17
N GLN A 89 10.38 5.33 1.68
CA GLN A 89 11.15 4.38 2.48
C GLN A 89 10.43 4.06 3.78
N GLN A 90 9.89 5.06 4.49
CA GLN A 90 9.07 4.91 5.69
C GLN A 90 7.87 4.00 5.41
N TYR A 91 7.19 4.23 4.27
CA TYR A 91 6.08 3.39 3.83
C TYR A 91 6.45 1.90 3.80
N PHE A 92 7.57 1.55 3.15
CA PHE A 92 7.99 0.16 3.02
C PHE A 92 8.67 -0.40 4.28
N ALA A 93 9.38 0.44 5.03
CA ALA A 93 10.04 0.08 6.28
C ALA A 93 9.02 -0.38 7.34
N MET A 94 7.86 0.25 7.39
CA MET A 94 6.79 -0.14 8.31
C MET A 94 6.23 -1.52 7.99
N ALA A 95 6.19 -1.86 6.70
CA ALA A 95 5.69 -3.15 6.24
C ALA A 95 6.72 -4.28 6.28
N ARG A 96 8.02 -3.98 6.15
CA ARG A 96 9.08 -4.99 5.93
C ARG A 96 10.29 -4.89 6.86
N GLY A 97 10.30 -3.88 7.74
CA GLY A 97 11.48 -3.48 8.47
C GLY A 97 12.45 -2.72 7.56
N TYR A 98 13.45 -2.11 8.17
CA TYR A 98 14.51 -1.42 7.45
C TYR A 98 15.82 -1.54 8.22
N GLN A 99 16.88 -1.86 7.48
CA GLN A 99 18.23 -2.04 7.99
C GLN A 99 19.20 -1.28 7.10
N ASP A 100 19.85 -0.28 7.65
CA ASP A 100 20.95 0.45 7.00
C ASP A 100 21.87 1.08 8.03
N ASN A 101 23.16 0.75 7.96
CA ASN A 101 24.21 1.22 8.87
C ASN A 101 23.78 1.19 10.36
N ASP A 102 23.36 2.33 10.89
CA ASP A 102 22.98 2.55 12.30
C ASP A 102 21.47 2.42 12.57
N ILE A 103 20.66 2.15 11.53
CA ILE A 103 19.21 2.01 11.64
C ILE A 103 18.86 0.53 11.52
N ASP A 104 18.24 -0.03 12.55
CA ASP A 104 17.61 -1.36 12.55
C ASP A 104 16.22 -1.22 13.16
N VAL A 105 15.20 -1.18 12.30
CA VAL A 105 13.79 -1.05 12.71
C VAL A 105 13.00 -2.27 12.27
N THR A 106 12.30 -2.87 13.22
CA THR A 106 11.42 -4.01 12.98
C THR A 106 10.13 -3.59 12.30
N ALA A 107 9.66 -4.42 11.37
CA ALA A 107 8.35 -4.28 10.74
C ALA A 107 7.24 -4.23 11.80
N MET A 108 6.12 -3.61 11.44
CA MET A 108 4.90 -3.68 12.22
C MET A 108 4.30 -5.08 12.17
N GLU A 109 3.45 -5.39 13.16
CA GLU A 109 2.71 -6.64 13.19
C GLU A 109 1.77 -6.77 11.99
N MET A 110 1.71 -7.97 11.41
CA MET A 110 0.72 -8.36 10.42
C MET A 110 -0.20 -9.41 11.00
N THR A 111 -1.51 -9.26 10.76
CA THR A 111 -2.50 -10.26 11.15
C THR A 111 -3.54 -10.48 10.07
N LYS A 112 -4.32 -11.56 10.20
CA LYS A 112 -5.35 -11.91 9.22
C LYS A 112 -6.47 -10.87 9.19
N TRP A 113 -6.91 -10.53 7.99
CA TRP A 113 -8.10 -9.72 7.77
C TRP A 113 -9.34 -10.60 7.90
N PHE A 114 -9.99 -10.52 9.06
CA PHE A 114 -11.11 -11.40 9.45
C PHE A 114 -10.76 -12.88 9.26
N ASP A 115 -11.65 -13.66 8.65
CA ASP A 115 -11.49 -15.07 8.32
C ASP A 115 -10.87 -15.30 6.93
N THR A 116 -10.39 -14.24 6.27
CA THR A 116 -9.75 -14.34 4.95
C THR A 116 -8.27 -14.77 5.04
N ASN A 117 -7.63 -14.94 3.88
CA ASN A 117 -6.18 -15.16 3.78
C ASN A 117 -5.39 -13.88 3.51
N TYR A 118 -6.05 -12.72 3.39
CA TYR A 118 -5.36 -11.44 3.32
C TYR A 118 -4.80 -11.08 4.70
N HIS A 119 -3.63 -10.47 4.75
CA HIS A 119 -3.03 -9.96 5.97
C HIS A 119 -2.92 -8.43 5.87
N TYR A 120 -3.25 -7.75 6.96
CA TYR A 120 -3.15 -6.29 7.05
C TYR A 120 -2.13 -5.91 8.12
N ILE A 121 -1.61 -4.68 8.04
CA ILE A 121 -0.71 -4.11 9.04
C ILE A 121 -1.53 -3.60 10.21
N VAL A 122 -1.26 -4.11 11.42
CA VAL A 122 -1.98 -3.70 12.63
C VAL A 122 -1.62 -2.26 12.98
N PRO A 123 -2.57 -1.31 13.07
CA PRO A 123 -2.29 0.05 13.49
C PRO A 123 -1.70 0.10 14.91
N GLU A 124 -0.55 0.75 15.06
CA GLU A 124 0.08 0.99 16.37
C GLU A 124 -0.25 2.40 16.86
N LEU A 125 -1.30 2.52 17.68
CA LEU A 125 -1.72 3.79 18.27
C LEU A 125 -1.17 3.94 19.69
N VAL A 126 -0.61 5.11 20.00
CA VAL A 126 -0.15 5.45 21.36
C VAL A 126 -0.95 6.63 21.90
N LYS A 127 -0.91 6.86 23.22
CA LYS A 127 -1.63 8.00 23.85
C LYS A 127 -1.31 9.37 23.23
N LYS A 128 -0.13 9.52 22.62
CA LYS A 128 0.33 10.76 21.98
C LYS A 128 -0.04 10.81 20.48
N THR A 129 -0.64 9.77 19.90
CA THR A 129 -1.12 9.81 18.52
C THR A 129 -2.26 10.82 18.45
N VAL A 130 -2.03 11.92 17.71
CA VAL A 130 -3.03 12.95 17.46
C VAL A 130 -3.60 12.68 16.07
N LEU A 131 -4.93 12.55 15.99
CA LEU A 131 -5.69 12.36 14.75
C LEU A 131 -6.18 13.69 14.20
#